data_AF-A0A485LLF0-F1
#
_entry.id   AF-A0A485LLF0-F1
#
_cell.length_a   1.000
_cell.length_b   1.000
_cell.length_c   1.000
_cell.angle_alpha   90.00
_cell.angle_beta   90.00
_cell.angle_gamma   90.00
#
_symmetry.space_group_name_H-M   'P 1'
#
loop_
_entity.id
_entity.type
_entity.pdbx_description
1 polymer ?
#
loop_
_entity_poly.entity_id
_entity_poly.type
_entity_poly.pdbx_seq_one_letter_code
_entity_poly.pdbx_strand_id
1 'polypeptide(L)'
;MSRVLLASRHLLALGIDAIHQTLVNATAATQYTSFASDVLSTHFALQSLFLAISDSLAFGGNILCQEYGNTPLSQGFQQFTGRLVTCDQWCTTLLEPTRDNVFVATSAAGLVDPAADLTVVCLHDTAPSLCLEGYLGQSVAFVQSIHHLTQLQAMAAAAAVDVRRLAPSLPQYMRENATQPLEMVSFALLDLTYPTFDVWSWLSVLEWAVGDREVVRFQGDVGGISVMTEWTPPSTAPVHATDLPTTFTTYALGALKYITGVMLGISSLVVVSILACTGHIEPLNLLELNRVAGIVWVGRPLLLLRSVTALCLLSTSTLELDLAHSILSSFHVPGTKPCLARARPRGWFT
;
A
#
# COMPACT_ATOMS: atom_id res chain seq x y z
N MET A 1 16.43 10.22 -3.16
CA MET A 1 15.85 9.10 -2.42
C MET A 1 17.00 8.21 -1.95
N SER A 2 17.09 7.89 -0.65
CA SER A 2 18.19 7.07 -0.12
C SER A 2 18.16 5.66 -0.74
N ARG A 3 19.33 5.09 -1.07
CA ARG A 3 19.43 3.70 -1.57
C ARG A 3 18.77 2.69 -0.62
N VAL A 4 18.89 2.94 0.69
CA VAL A 4 18.31 2.12 1.76
C VAL A 4 16.78 2.02 1.62
N LEU A 5 16.11 3.17 1.45
CA LEU A 5 14.66 3.22 1.29
C LEU A 5 14.20 2.50 0.02
N LEU A 6 14.98 2.61 -1.07
CA LEU A 6 14.67 1.90 -2.31
C LEU A 6 14.77 0.38 -2.14
N ALA A 7 15.80 -0.11 -1.43
CA ALA A 7 15.97 -1.53 -1.16
C ALA A 7 14.82 -2.10 -0.32
N SER A 8 14.45 -1.43 0.77
CA SER A 8 13.32 -1.85 1.62
C SER A 8 11.97 -1.80 0.87
N ARG A 9 11.76 -0.79 0.01
CA ARG A 9 10.58 -0.72 -0.86
C ARG A 9 10.52 -1.85 -1.88
N HIS A 10 11.66 -2.21 -2.46
CA HIS A 10 11.71 -3.30 -3.43
C HIS A 10 11.46 -4.66 -2.77
N LEU A 11 11.99 -4.86 -1.55
CA LEU A 11 11.68 -6.02 -0.71
C LEU A 11 10.17 -6.12 -0.44
N LEU A 12 9.55 -5.04 0.03
CA LEU A 12 8.13 -5.01 0.33
C LEU A 12 7.29 -5.30 -0.92
N ALA A 13 7.61 -4.68 -2.07
CA ALA A 13 6.88 -4.89 -3.31
C ALA A 13 6.94 -6.35 -3.79
N LEU A 14 8.12 -6.99 -3.73
CA LEU A 14 8.24 -8.41 -4.08
C LEU A 14 7.59 -9.33 -3.06
N GLY A 15 7.64 -8.98 -1.78
CA GLY A 15 6.94 -9.71 -0.73
C GLY A 15 5.44 -9.73 -0.96
N ILE A 16 4.84 -8.56 -1.24
CA ILE A 16 3.41 -8.44 -1.55
C ILE A 16 3.05 -9.22 -2.83
N ASP A 17 3.87 -9.13 -3.89
CA ASP A 17 3.63 -9.91 -5.11
C ASP A 17 3.67 -11.43 -4.84
N ALA A 18 4.64 -11.89 -4.04
CA ALA A 18 4.75 -13.28 -3.64
C ALA A 18 3.55 -13.74 -2.79
N ILE A 19 3.07 -12.89 -1.88
CA ILE A 19 1.84 -13.12 -1.11
C ILE A 19 0.65 -13.26 -2.07
N HIS A 20 0.45 -12.32 -2.97
CA HIS A 20 -0.67 -12.38 -3.94
C HIS A 20 -0.63 -13.65 -4.80
N GLN A 21 0.55 -14.08 -5.25
CA GLN A 21 0.70 -15.33 -5.99
C GLN A 21 0.34 -16.56 -5.14
N THR A 22 0.68 -16.58 -3.85
CA THR A 22 0.27 -17.66 -2.95
C THR A 22 -1.22 -17.70 -2.66
N LEU A 23 -1.89 -16.55 -2.59
CA LEU A 23 -3.33 -16.45 -2.30
C LEU A 23 -4.23 -17.05 -3.38
N VAL A 24 -3.68 -17.41 -4.55
CA VAL A 24 -4.39 -18.20 -5.56
C VAL A 24 -4.74 -19.60 -5.04
N ASN A 25 -3.96 -20.14 -4.09
CA ASN A 25 -4.25 -21.41 -3.44
C ASN A 25 -5.28 -21.22 -2.29
N ALA A 26 -6.39 -21.96 -2.34
CA ALA A 26 -7.46 -21.89 -1.34
C ALA A 26 -6.98 -22.16 0.11
N THR A 27 -6.00 -23.04 0.30
CA THR A 27 -5.44 -23.33 1.63
C THR A 27 -4.66 -22.14 2.19
N ALA A 28 -3.79 -21.55 1.38
CA ALA A 28 -3.04 -20.35 1.73
C ALA A 28 -3.97 -19.14 1.94
N ALA A 29 -5.02 -18.99 1.12
CA ALA A 29 -6.05 -17.97 1.31
C ALA A 29 -6.77 -18.11 2.65
N THR A 30 -7.08 -19.34 3.07
CA THR A 30 -7.69 -19.61 4.38
C THR A 30 -6.74 -19.21 5.51
N GLN A 31 -5.46 -19.59 5.43
CA GLN A 31 -4.43 -19.21 6.41
C GLN A 31 -4.24 -17.69 6.51
N TYR A 32 -4.25 -16.99 5.38
CA TYR A 32 -4.18 -15.53 5.33
C TYR A 32 -5.39 -14.85 6.02
N THR A 33 -6.58 -15.46 5.92
CA THR A 33 -7.78 -14.94 6.61
C THR A 33 -7.86 -15.30 8.07
N SER A 34 -7.40 -16.50 8.46
CA SER A 34 -7.42 -16.96 9.86
C SER A 34 -6.40 -16.25 10.73
N PHE A 35 -5.44 -15.56 10.11
CA PHE A 35 -4.48 -14.70 10.76
C PHE A 35 -5.16 -13.78 11.78
N ALA A 36 -4.76 -13.88 13.04
CA ALA A 36 -5.36 -13.12 14.11
C ALA A 36 -5.24 -11.62 13.82
N SER A 37 -6.38 -10.93 13.83
CA SER A 37 -6.41 -9.46 13.80
C SER A 37 -5.75 -8.85 15.03
N ASP A 38 -5.42 -9.65 16.04
CA ASP A 38 -4.89 -9.14 17.30
C ASP A 38 -3.45 -8.65 17.17
N VAL A 39 -2.71 -9.00 16.11
CA VAL A 39 -1.44 -8.29 15.80
C VAL A 39 -1.68 -6.82 15.40
N LEU A 40 -2.90 -6.53 14.95
CA LEU A 40 -3.39 -5.19 14.60
C LEU A 40 -3.94 -4.47 15.85
N SER A 41 -3.87 -5.10 17.02
CA SER A 41 -4.34 -4.52 18.28
C SER A 41 -3.20 -3.87 19.05
N THR A 42 -3.52 -3.04 20.05
CA THR A 42 -2.55 -2.32 20.90
C THR A 42 -1.74 -3.25 21.81
N HIS A 43 -0.73 -3.92 21.25
CA HIS A 43 0.38 -4.51 21.98
C HIS A 43 1.69 -3.87 21.50
N PHE A 44 2.78 -4.10 22.22
CA PHE A 44 4.08 -3.53 21.86
C PHE A 44 5.19 -4.54 22.13
N ALA A 45 6.27 -4.39 21.36
CA ALA A 45 7.45 -5.21 21.50
C ALA A 45 8.60 -4.40 22.11
N LEU A 46 9.21 -4.94 23.16
CA LEU A 46 10.39 -4.40 23.82
C LEU A 46 11.62 -5.23 23.42
N GLN A 47 12.68 -4.56 23.01
CA GLN A 47 13.94 -5.22 22.71
C GLN A 47 14.64 -5.71 24.02
N SER A 48 15.52 -6.71 23.92
CA SER A 48 16.14 -7.39 25.08
C SER A 48 16.81 -6.46 26.09
N LEU A 49 17.45 -5.37 25.64
CA LEU A 49 18.06 -4.36 26.50
C LEU A 49 16.99 -3.70 27.38
N PHE A 50 15.87 -3.29 26.77
CA PHE A 50 14.76 -2.65 27.47
C PHE A 50 13.97 -3.60 28.35
N LEU A 51 13.88 -4.89 27.97
CA LEU A 51 13.33 -5.93 28.84
C LEU A 51 14.16 -6.10 30.12
N ALA A 52 15.50 -6.03 30.03
CA ALA A 52 16.38 -6.15 31.19
C ALA A 52 16.25 -4.99 32.18
N ILE A 53 15.76 -3.83 31.71
CA ILE A 53 15.57 -2.61 32.51
C ILE A 53 14.10 -2.17 32.53
N SER A 54 13.15 -3.09 32.40
CA SER A 54 11.72 -2.80 32.26
C SER A 54 11.11 -2.04 33.44
N ASP A 55 11.76 -2.11 34.61
CA ASP A 55 11.36 -1.39 35.82
C ASP A 55 11.78 0.09 35.81
N SER A 56 12.68 0.47 34.90
CA SER A 56 13.10 1.86 34.72
C SER A 56 11.97 2.73 34.18
N LEU A 57 12.02 4.01 34.51
CA LEU A 57 11.01 4.99 34.13
C LEU A 57 11.43 5.69 32.84
N ALA A 58 10.56 5.64 31.83
CA ALA A 58 10.67 6.38 30.59
C ALA A 58 10.03 7.76 30.71
N PHE A 59 10.71 8.76 30.15
CA PHE A 59 10.34 10.18 30.19
C PHE A 59 10.19 10.80 28.79
N GLY A 60 9.82 9.99 27.79
CA GLY A 60 9.58 10.44 26.42
C GLY A 60 10.59 9.88 25.40
N GLY A 61 10.16 9.74 24.14
CA GLY A 61 10.99 9.28 23.01
C GLY A 61 11.29 10.36 21.96
N ASN A 62 10.73 11.56 22.13
CA ASN A 62 10.92 12.67 21.21
C ASN A 62 12.15 13.50 21.60
N ILE A 63 13.22 13.41 20.81
CA ILE A 63 14.49 14.08 21.12
C ILE A 63 14.40 15.62 21.04
N LEU A 64 13.33 16.13 20.41
CA LEU A 64 13.08 17.57 20.24
C LEU A 64 12.26 18.17 21.40
N CYS A 65 11.81 17.33 22.34
CA CYS A 65 11.00 17.74 23.48
C CYS A 65 11.76 17.60 24.80
N GLN A 66 11.30 18.33 25.81
CA GLN A 66 11.73 18.13 27.20
C GLN A 66 11.17 16.82 27.75
N GLU A 67 11.78 16.34 28.82
CA GLU A 67 11.32 15.14 29.53
C GLU A 67 9.91 15.35 30.11
N TYR A 68 9.08 14.31 30.09
CA TYR A 68 7.73 14.34 30.65
C TYR A 68 7.33 12.96 31.18
N GLY A 69 6.30 12.92 32.02
CA GLY A 69 5.74 11.66 32.53
C GLY A 69 6.66 10.97 33.57
N ASN A 70 6.48 9.66 33.69
CA ASN A 70 7.27 8.74 34.53
C ASN A 70 6.77 7.29 34.30
N THR A 71 6.62 6.89 33.04
CA THR A 71 5.99 5.60 32.71
C THR A 71 7.01 4.47 32.81
N PRO A 72 6.74 3.39 33.58
CA PRO A 72 7.57 2.21 33.54
C PRO A 72 7.69 1.67 32.11
N LEU A 73 8.90 1.30 31.68
CA LEU A 73 9.14 0.76 30.34
C LEU A 73 8.33 -0.51 30.05
N SER A 74 7.96 -1.26 31.08
CA SER A 74 7.03 -2.39 30.98
C SER A 74 5.66 -2.03 30.39
N GLN A 75 5.30 -0.74 30.32
CA GLN A 75 4.11 -0.23 29.63
C GLN A 75 4.36 0.26 28.19
N GLY A 76 5.59 0.10 27.69
CA GLY A 76 5.96 0.37 26.31
C GLY A 76 6.74 1.66 26.13
N PHE A 77 7.28 1.84 24.93
CA PHE A 77 8.02 3.06 24.58
C PHE A 77 7.07 4.25 24.51
N GLN A 78 7.54 5.39 25.01
CA GLN A 78 6.85 6.66 24.82
C GLN A 78 7.00 7.12 23.37
N GLN A 79 6.06 7.94 22.89
CA GLN A 79 6.05 8.41 21.51
C GLN A 79 7.41 8.98 21.06
N PHE A 80 7.82 8.58 19.86
CA PHE A 80 9.07 8.99 19.26
C PHE A 80 8.97 10.39 18.65
N THR A 81 10.08 10.87 18.12
CA THR A 81 10.15 12.13 17.39
C THR A 81 9.21 12.08 16.19
N GLY A 82 8.33 13.06 15.99
CA GLY A 82 7.42 13.03 14.85
C GLY A 82 6.89 14.42 14.51
N ARG A 83 6.53 14.62 13.24
CA ARG A 83 6.01 15.91 12.75
C ARG A 83 4.69 16.30 13.43
N LEU A 84 3.85 15.33 13.74
CA LEU A 84 2.55 15.51 14.39
C LEU A 84 2.59 15.30 15.90
N VAL A 85 3.75 14.95 16.45
CA VAL A 85 3.93 14.71 17.88
C VAL A 85 4.24 16.04 18.56
N THR A 86 3.29 16.52 19.37
CA THR A 86 3.50 17.69 20.22
C THR A 86 4.27 17.30 21.48
N CYS A 87 5.03 18.22 22.06
CA CYS A 87 5.68 17.99 23.34
C CYS A 87 4.65 17.88 24.48
N ASP A 88 5.07 17.29 25.61
CA ASP A 88 4.25 17.09 26.81
C ASP A 88 3.00 16.21 26.57
N GLN A 89 3.09 15.27 25.62
CA GLN A 89 2.04 14.29 25.35
C GLN A 89 2.36 12.96 26.02
N TRP A 90 1.55 12.57 26.99
CA TRP A 90 1.73 11.33 27.73
C TRP A 90 1.12 10.12 27.00
N CYS A 91 1.74 9.75 25.88
CA CYS A 91 1.29 8.65 25.04
C CYS A 91 2.43 7.69 24.71
N THR A 92 2.10 6.41 24.58
CA THR A 92 2.99 5.36 24.09
C THR A 92 3.01 5.34 22.56
N THR A 93 4.12 4.88 21.98
CA THR A 93 4.21 4.64 20.53
C THR A 93 3.25 3.52 20.13
N LEU A 94 2.72 3.60 18.91
CA LEU A 94 1.86 2.58 18.34
C LEU A 94 2.60 1.84 17.24
N LEU A 95 2.46 0.52 17.19
CA LEU A 95 2.87 -0.32 16.07
C LEU A 95 1.59 -0.97 15.52
N GLU A 96 1.19 -0.64 14.30
CA GLU A 96 -0.05 -1.15 13.68
C GLU A 96 0.29 -1.75 12.30
N PRO A 97 0.98 -2.90 12.26
CA PRO A 97 1.48 -3.46 11.02
C PRO A 97 0.34 -4.09 10.22
N THR A 98 0.31 -3.90 8.90
CA THR A 98 -0.64 -4.66 8.05
C THR A 98 -0.28 -6.15 8.02
N ARG A 99 -1.24 -7.01 7.65
CA ARG A 99 -1.00 -8.46 7.49
C ARG A 99 0.16 -8.74 6.54
N ASP A 100 0.20 -8.03 5.41
CA ASP A 100 1.28 -8.13 4.44
C ASP A 100 2.64 -7.78 5.07
N ASN A 101 2.71 -6.71 5.86
CA ASN A 101 3.95 -6.33 6.55
C ASN A 101 4.41 -7.43 7.51
N VAL A 102 3.50 -8.12 8.21
CA VAL A 102 3.87 -9.21 9.12
C VAL A 102 4.44 -10.42 8.37
N PHE A 103 3.81 -10.84 7.27
CA PHE A 103 4.33 -11.95 6.46
C PHE A 103 5.68 -11.61 5.83
N VAL A 104 5.83 -10.40 5.28
CA VAL A 104 7.10 -9.93 4.72
C VAL A 104 8.17 -9.83 5.82
N ALA A 105 7.86 -9.28 7.00
CA ALA A 105 8.81 -9.21 8.11
C ALA A 105 9.23 -10.60 8.61
N THR A 106 8.29 -11.54 8.72
CA THR A 106 8.56 -12.94 9.12
C THR A 106 9.49 -13.62 8.12
N SER A 107 9.26 -13.40 6.81
CA SER A 107 10.16 -13.89 5.77
C SER A 107 11.55 -13.26 5.83
N ALA A 108 11.62 -11.94 6.07
CA ALA A 108 12.85 -11.16 6.08
C ALA A 108 13.72 -11.43 7.31
N ALA A 109 13.10 -11.72 8.45
CA ALA A 109 13.75 -12.14 9.68
C ALA A 109 14.20 -13.62 9.65
N GLY A 110 13.86 -14.38 8.59
CA GLY A 110 14.30 -15.76 8.45
C GLY A 110 13.63 -16.74 9.43
N LEU A 111 12.45 -16.40 9.98
CA LEU A 111 11.76 -17.20 11.00
C LEU A 111 11.20 -18.54 10.49
N VAL A 112 11.31 -18.80 9.19
CA VAL A 112 10.95 -20.09 8.57
C VAL A 112 12.04 -21.14 8.76
N ASP A 113 13.27 -20.73 9.09
CA ASP A 113 14.35 -21.67 9.39
C ASP A 113 13.96 -22.51 10.62
N PRO A 114 14.03 -23.86 10.55
CA PRO A 114 13.79 -24.74 11.70
C PRO A 114 14.66 -24.43 12.93
N ALA A 115 15.79 -23.74 12.75
CA ALA A 115 16.66 -23.31 13.85
C ALA A 115 16.13 -22.06 14.58
N ALA A 116 15.14 -21.34 14.04
CA ALA A 116 14.57 -20.15 14.66
C ALA A 116 13.65 -20.52 15.84
N ASP A 117 13.93 -19.98 17.03
CA ASP A 117 13.09 -20.15 18.21
C ASP A 117 12.06 -19.03 18.31
N LEU A 118 10.84 -19.31 17.84
CA LEU A 118 9.72 -18.37 17.90
C LEU A 118 9.34 -17.99 19.34
N THR A 119 9.61 -18.86 20.32
CA THR A 119 9.32 -18.57 21.73
C THR A 119 10.12 -17.38 22.20
N VAL A 120 11.42 -17.36 21.88
CA VAL A 120 12.33 -16.26 22.27
C VAL A 120 11.98 -14.97 21.53
N VAL A 121 11.59 -15.07 20.25
CA VAL A 121 11.13 -13.90 19.48
C VAL A 121 9.85 -13.29 20.08
N CYS A 122 8.92 -14.15 20.53
CA CYS A 122 7.67 -13.72 21.14
C CYS A 122 7.81 -13.21 22.58
N LEU A 123 8.91 -13.50 23.29
CA LEU A 123 9.19 -12.89 24.61
C LEU A 123 9.38 -11.38 24.54
N HIS A 124 9.63 -10.82 23.35
CA HIS A 124 9.68 -9.39 23.14
C HIS A 124 8.31 -8.72 23.21
N ASP A 125 7.24 -9.47 22.95
CA ASP A 125 5.88 -8.95 22.95
C ASP A 125 5.27 -8.91 24.36
N THR A 126 4.38 -7.97 24.63
CA THR A 126 3.63 -7.95 25.90
C THR A 126 2.63 -9.08 26.07
N ALA A 127 2.24 -9.73 24.99
CA ALA A 127 1.39 -10.92 24.99
C ALA A 127 2.09 -12.10 24.28
N PRO A 128 3.13 -12.73 24.88
CA PRO A 128 3.93 -13.77 24.22
C PRO A 128 3.14 -14.98 23.72
N SER A 129 2.08 -15.38 24.43
CA SER A 129 1.20 -16.49 24.01
C SER A 129 0.39 -16.13 22.77
N LEU A 130 -0.15 -14.90 22.73
CA LEU A 130 -0.87 -14.38 21.57
C LEU A 130 0.07 -14.19 20.37
N CYS A 131 1.32 -13.80 20.63
CA CYS A 131 2.36 -13.77 19.61
C CYS A 131 2.58 -15.13 18.95
N LEU A 132 2.78 -16.15 19.77
CA LEU A 132 3.12 -17.48 19.27
C LEU A 132 1.93 -18.13 18.54
N GLU A 133 0.75 -18.13 19.16
CA GLU A 133 -0.42 -18.87 18.67
C GLU A 133 -1.30 -18.04 17.69
N GLY A 134 -1.33 -16.72 17.88
CA GLY A 134 -2.22 -15.82 17.16
C GLY A 134 -1.65 -15.34 15.84
N TYR A 135 -0.39 -14.88 15.80
CA TYR A 135 0.16 -14.26 14.59
C TYR A 135 1.52 -14.79 14.12
N LEU A 136 2.59 -14.86 14.91
CA LEU A 136 3.90 -15.28 14.39
C LEU A 136 3.92 -16.75 13.99
N GLY A 137 3.35 -17.66 14.79
CA GLY A 137 3.26 -19.08 14.43
C GLY A 137 2.45 -19.30 13.14
N GLN A 138 1.33 -18.59 12.99
CA GLN A 138 0.52 -18.63 11.77
C GLN A 138 1.24 -18.00 10.58
N SER A 139 2.02 -16.94 10.80
CA SER A 139 2.85 -16.29 9.79
C SER A 139 3.91 -17.22 9.23
N VAL A 140 4.61 -17.96 10.09
CA VAL A 140 5.61 -18.93 9.64
C VAL A 140 4.96 -20.01 8.78
N ALA A 141 3.80 -20.54 9.19
CA ALA A 141 3.06 -21.53 8.40
C ALA A 141 2.62 -21.01 7.03
N PHE A 142 2.17 -19.74 6.95
CA PHE A 142 1.82 -19.12 5.68
C PHE A 142 3.05 -18.84 4.80
N VAL A 143 4.11 -18.28 5.37
CA VAL A 143 5.35 -17.93 4.64
C VAL A 143 6.04 -19.18 4.08
N GLN A 144 5.90 -20.34 4.72
CA GLN A 144 6.34 -21.63 4.15
C GLN A 144 5.68 -21.97 2.81
N SER A 145 4.48 -21.45 2.53
CA SER A 145 3.79 -21.64 1.25
C SER A 145 4.28 -20.69 0.14
N ILE A 146 5.10 -19.69 0.48
CA ILE A 146 5.60 -18.68 -0.47
C ILE A 146 6.59 -19.28 -1.45
N HIS A 147 6.24 -19.19 -2.73
CA HIS A 147 7.15 -19.47 -3.83
C HIS A 147 8.27 -18.41 -3.86
N HIS A 148 9.50 -18.82 -4.19
CA HIS A 148 10.69 -17.95 -4.23
C HIS A 148 11.09 -17.30 -2.89
N LEU A 149 10.74 -17.92 -1.76
CA LEU A 149 11.15 -17.47 -0.41
C LEU A 149 12.67 -17.18 -0.29
N THR A 150 13.51 -18.00 -0.92
CA THR A 150 14.97 -17.83 -0.91
C THR A 150 15.43 -16.52 -1.58
N GLN A 151 14.76 -16.10 -2.66
CA GLN A 151 15.03 -14.83 -3.32
C GLN A 151 14.61 -13.65 -2.42
N LEU A 152 13.44 -13.77 -1.78
CA LEU A 152 12.94 -12.76 -0.85
C LEU A 152 13.89 -12.59 0.35
N GLN A 153 14.36 -13.69 0.92
CA GLN A 153 15.35 -13.70 2.00
C GLN A 153 16.70 -13.12 1.59
N ALA A 154 17.20 -13.43 0.38
CA ALA A 154 18.43 -12.85 -0.13
C ALA A 154 18.34 -11.32 -0.28
N MET A 155 17.19 -10.83 -0.71
CA MET A 155 16.93 -9.40 -0.80
C MET A 155 16.78 -8.74 0.57
N ALA A 156 16.13 -9.41 1.51
CA ALA A 156 16.05 -8.95 2.89
C ALA A 156 17.44 -8.81 3.51
N ALA A 157 18.33 -9.79 3.30
CA ALA A 157 19.70 -9.73 3.77
C ALA A 157 20.48 -8.53 3.18
N ALA A 158 20.30 -8.26 1.88
CA ALA A 158 20.92 -7.09 1.25
C ALA A 158 20.36 -5.77 1.80
N ALA A 159 19.03 -5.66 1.95
CA ALA A 159 18.39 -4.48 2.54
C ALA A 159 18.77 -4.28 4.01
N ALA A 160 18.95 -5.34 4.80
CA ALA A 160 19.38 -5.28 6.19
C ALA A 160 20.78 -4.65 6.33
N VAL A 161 21.71 -4.96 5.42
CA VAL A 161 23.04 -4.33 5.39
C VAL A 161 22.93 -2.82 5.19
N ASP A 162 22.05 -2.39 4.29
CA ASP A 162 21.81 -0.98 4.00
C ASP A 162 21.14 -0.25 5.17
N VAL A 163 20.16 -0.88 5.84
CA VAL A 163 19.51 -0.33 7.04
C VAL A 163 20.51 -0.19 8.18
N ARG A 164 21.33 -1.22 8.43
CA ARG A 164 22.38 -1.18 9.47
C ARG A 164 23.41 -0.08 9.24
N ARG A 165 23.74 0.24 7.99
CA ARG A 165 24.64 1.37 7.66
C ARG A 165 24.05 2.73 8.04
N LEU A 166 22.74 2.89 7.90
CA LEU A 166 22.05 4.10 8.33
C LEU A 166 21.89 4.15 9.86
N ALA A 167 21.82 2.98 10.49
CA ALA A 167 21.62 2.78 11.93
C ALA A 167 20.43 3.60 12.48
N PRO A 168 19.21 3.45 11.92
CA PRO A 168 18.03 4.08 12.48
C PRO A 168 17.80 3.52 13.89
N SER A 169 17.60 4.40 14.86
CA SER A 169 17.46 4.05 16.26
C SER A 169 16.13 4.49 16.87
N LEU A 170 15.73 3.80 17.93
CA LEU A 170 14.59 4.12 18.79
C LEU A 170 15.10 4.68 20.13
N PRO A 171 15.22 6.02 20.27
CA PRO A 171 15.67 6.64 21.51
C PRO A 171 14.53 6.75 22.55
N GLN A 172 14.88 6.63 23.82
CA GLN A 172 14.04 6.94 24.98
C GLN A 172 14.86 7.67 26.03
N TYR A 173 14.29 8.73 26.61
CA TYR A 173 14.81 9.35 27.82
C TYR A 173 14.38 8.52 29.02
N MET A 174 15.32 8.21 29.92
CA MET A 174 15.12 7.23 30.97
C MET A 174 15.81 7.62 32.27
N ARG A 175 15.27 7.12 33.38
CA ARG A 175 15.95 7.05 34.68
C ARG A 175 15.75 5.67 35.28
N GLU A 176 16.81 5.11 35.86
CA GLU A 176 16.67 3.88 36.66
C GLU A 176 15.77 4.13 37.88
N ASN A 177 15.87 5.30 38.50
CA ASN A 177 15.08 5.73 39.65
C ASN A 177 14.89 7.26 39.66
N ALA A 178 13.93 7.76 40.44
CA ALA A 178 13.61 9.19 40.51
C ALA A 178 14.81 10.10 40.89
N THR A 179 15.81 9.55 41.59
CA THR A 179 17.02 10.24 42.04
C THR A 179 18.20 10.16 41.08
N GLN A 180 18.14 9.28 40.07
CA GLN A 180 19.21 9.10 39.08
C GLN A 180 19.13 10.15 37.96
N PRO A 181 20.25 10.48 37.30
CA PRO A 181 20.23 11.41 36.18
C PRO A 181 19.40 10.88 35.02
N LEU A 182 18.86 11.80 34.22
CA LEU A 182 18.18 11.46 32.97
C LEU A 182 19.22 11.05 31.94
N GLU A 183 19.08 9.85 31.38
CA GLU A 183 19.92 9.33 30.33
C GLU A 183 19.10 9.03 29.07
N MET A 184 19.68 9.24 27.89
CA MET A 184 19.05 8.83 26.63
C MET A 184 19.60 7.47 26.24
N VAL A 185 18.75 6.45 26.28
CA VAL A 185 19.06 5.10 25.80
C VAL A 185 18.50 4.94 24.41
N SER A 186 19.28 4.39 23.48
CA SER A 186 18.83 4.17 22.10
C SER A 186 19.25 2.79 21.61
N PHE A 187 18.39 2.17 20.81
CA PHE A 187 18.64 0.90 20.16
C PHE A 187 18.56 1.05 18.65
N ALA A 188 19.54 0.55 17.91
CA ALA A 188 19.55 0.56 16.45
C ALA A 188 18.78 -0.64 15.89
N LEU A 189 17.92 -0.41 14.89
CA LEU A 189 17.16 -1.47 14.23
C LEU A 189 18.08 -2.47 13.51
N LEU A 190 17.71 -3.76 13.55
CA LEU A 190 18.45 -4.87 12.93
C LEU A 190 19.89 -5.03 13.47
N ASP A 191 20.11 -4.77 14.76
CA ASP A 191 21.40 -5.00 15.43
C ASP A 191 21.75 -6.50 15.49
N LEU A 192 22.94 -6.85 14.98
CA LEU A 192 23.45 -8.22 14.97
C LEU A 192 23.69 -8.80 16.37
N THR A 193 23.81 -7.94 17.38
CA THR A 193 23.95 -8.35 18.78
C THR A 193 22.65 -8.93 19.33
N TYR A 194 21.50 -8.52 18.78
CA TYR A 194 20.17 -8.87 19.28
C TYR A 194 19.24 -9.38 18.14
N PRO A 195 19.59 -10.50 17.48
CA PRO A 195 18.86 -10.99 16.30
C PRO A 195 17.42 -11.44 16.63
N THR A 196 17.10 -11.69 17.90
CA THR A 196 15.75 -12.11 18.34
C THR A 196 14.71 -11.00 18.16
N PHE A 197 15.15 -9.75 17.98
CA PHE A 197 14.29 -8.59 17.74
C PHE A 197 14.19 -8.20 16.24
N ASP A 198 14.77 -8.99 15.33
CA ASP A 198 14.84 -8.62 13.90
C ASP A 198 13.46 -8.52 13.24
N VAL A 199 12.50 -9.39 13.59
CA VAL A 199 11.15 -9.32 13.02
C VAL A 199 10.44 -8.02 13.39
N TRP A 200 10.58 -7.59 14.65
CA TRP A 200 10.02 -6.33 15.16
C TRP A 200 10.69 -5.13 14.52
N SER A 201 12.02 -5.20 14.34
CA SER A 201 12.77 -4.19 13.60
C SER A 201 12.32 -4.10 12.14
N TRP A 202 12.06 -5.24 11.49
CA TRP A 202 11.55 -5.28 10.13
C TRP A 202 10.18 -4.64 10.00
N LEU A 203 9.27 -4.84 10.96
CA LEU A 203 7.96 -4.16 10.94
C LEU A 203 8.12 -2.63 10.87
N SER A 204 8.98 -2.04 11.72
CA SER A 204 9.27 -0.60 11.67
C SER A 204 9.96 -0.17 10.36
N VAL A 205 10.84 -1.00 9.80
CA VAL A 205 11.49 -0.75 8.50
C VAL A 205 10.49 -0.80 7.34
N LEU A 206 9.49 -1.69 7.40
CA LEU A 206 8.46 -1.78 6.37
C LEU A 206 7.48 -0.61 6.45
N GLU A 207 7.10 -0.17 7.65
CA GLU A 207 6.35 1.09 7.83
C GLU A 207 7.13 2.30 7.27
N TRP A 208 8.46 2.32 7.44
CA TRP A 208 9.30 3.32 6.79
C TRP A 208 9.32 3.19 5.26
N ALA A 209 9.30 1.97 4.73
CA ALA A 209 9.25 1.73 3.29
C ALA A 209 7.94 2.27 2.67
N VAL A 210 6.81 2.06 3.34
CA VAL A 210 5.48 2.57 2.93
C VAL A 210 5.39 4.09 3.09
N GLY A 211 6.08 4.64 4.09
CA GLY A 211 6.08 6.08 4.40
C GLY A 211 5.19 6.44 5.59
N ASP A 212 4.76 5.46 6.38
CA ASP A 212 4.02 5.68 7.63
C ASP A 212 4.96 6.11 8.77
N ARG A 213 6.25 5.79 8.64
CA ARG A 213 7.35 6.32 9.45
C ARG A 213 8.42 6.94 8.55
N GLU A 214 9.26 7.76 9.14
CA GLU A 214 10.41 8.39 8.49
C GLU A 214 11.68 8.11 9.30
N VAL A 215 12.85 8.14 8.64
CA VAL A 215 14.14 8.18 9.35
C VAL A 215 14.72 9.56 9.18
N VAL A 216 14.95 10.24 10.30
CA VAL A 216 15.54 11.58 10.33
C VAL A 216 16.90 11.51 11.00
N ARG A 217 17.91 12.08 10.34
CA ARG A 217 19.25 12.21 10.92
C ARG A 217 19.44 13.61 11.48
N PHE A 218 19.57 13.69 12.80
CA PHE A 218 19.91 14.92 13.51
C PHE A 218 21.43 15.02 13.58
N GLN A 219 21.98 16.21 13.30
CA GLN A 219 23.40 16.49 13.41
C GLN A 219 23.59 17.63 14.41
N GLY A 220 24.45 17.39 15.39
CA GLY A 220 24.94 18.37 16.33
C GLY A 220 26.45 18.56 16.18
N ASP A 221 27.01 19.28 17.12
CA ASP A 221 28.44 19.56 17.28
C ASP A 221 29.28 18.32 17.65
N VAL A 222 28.75 17.43 18.48
CA VAL A 222 29.44 16.22 18.96
C VAL A 222 29.19 14.99 18.07
N GLY A 223 28.28 15.07 17.10
CA GLY A 223 27.99 13.96 16.20
C GLY A 223 26.58 14.01 15.62
N GLY A 224 26.04 12.86 15.22
CA GLY A 224 24.67 12.79 14.73
C GLY A 224 24.00 11.45 15.00
N ILE A 225 22.70 11.50 15.26
CA ILE A 225 21.84 10.37 15.56
C ILE A 225 20.79 10.23 14.46
N SER A 226 20.54 9.01 14.00
CA SER A 226 19.46 8.72 13.05
C SER A 226 18.32 8.09 13.81
N VAL A 227 17.19 8.79 13.91
CA VAL A 227 16.04 8.33 14.69
C VAL A 227 14.91 7.92 13.76
N MET A 228 14.24 6.84 14.12
CA MET A 228 12.96 6.48 13.51
C MET A 228 11.87 7.37 14.12
N THR A 229 11.02 7.94 13.27
CA THR A 229 9.94 8.80 13.74
C THR A 229 8.74 8.00 14.24
N GLU A 230 7.86 8.68 14.97
CA GLU A 230 6.55 8.13 15.35
C GLU A 230 5.72 7.74 14.12
N TRP A 231 4.89 6.72 14.28
CA TRP A 231 3.95 6.29 13.25
C TRP A 231 2.94 7.40 12.98
N THR A 232 2.76 7.73 11.71
CA THR A 232 1.81 8.73 11.26
C THR A 232 0.66 8.03 10.55
N PRO A 233 -0.57 8.07 11.09
CA PRO A 233 -1.70 7.44 10.44
C PRO A 233 -1.92 8.05 9.05
N PRO A 234 -2.16 7.23 8.01
CA PRO A 234 -2.46 7.74 6.68
C PRO A 234 -3.71 8.61 6.71
N SER A 235 -3.60 9.84 6.20
CA SER A 235 -4.73 10.75 6.11
C SER A 235 -5.65 10.32 4.97
N THR A 236 -6.82 9.77 5.29
CA THR A 236 -7.87 9.53 4.30
C THR A 236 -8.61 10.83 4.04
N ALA A 237 -8.16 11.60 3.05
CA ALA A 237 -8.94 12.72 2.54
C ALA A 237 -10.06 12.17 1.65
N PRO A 238 -11.36 12.40 1.97
CA PRO A 238 -12.43 11.99 1.09
C PRO A 238 -12.27 12.74 -0.24
N VAL A 239 -12.20 11.98 -1.35
CA VAL A 239 -12.20 12.57 -2.69
C VAL A 239 -13.50 13.36 -2.82
N HIS A 240 -13.39 14.65 -3.13
CA HIS A 240 -14.56 15.49 -3.29
C HIS A 240 -15.44 14.91 -4.40
N ALA A 241 -16.75 14.83 -4.19
CA ALA A 241 -17.65 14.12 -5.10
C ALA A 241 -17.60 14.63 -6.56
N THR A 242 -17.23 15.89 -6.77
CA THR A 242 -17.06 16.51 -8.09
C THR A 242 -15.76 16.10 -8.79
N ASP A 243 -14.76 15.62 -8.05
CA ASP A 243 -13.47 15.18 -8.58
C ASP A 243 -13.48 13.70 -8.98
N LEU A 244 -14.59 12.99 -8.71
CA LEU A 244 -14.73 11.61 -9.17
C LEU A 244 -14.89 11.57 -10.70
N PRO A 245 -14.12 10.71 -11.40
CA PRO A 245 -14.24 10.54 -12.84
C PRO A 245 -15.62 10.04 -13.28
N THR A 246 -16.44 9.52 -12.36
CA THR A 246 -17.83 9.08 -12.61
C THR A 246 -18.76 10.22 -13.01
N THR A 247 -18.52 11.43 -12.51
CA THR A 247 -19.32 12.61 -12.87
C THR A 247 -19.08 12.97 -14.34
N PHE A 248 -17.83 12.99 -14.79
CA PHE A 248 -17.51 13.27 -16.19
C PHE A 248 -18.05 12.20 -17.16
N THR A 249 -17.93 10.91 -16.80
CA THR A 249 -18.41 9.81 -17.66
C THR A 249 -19.93 9.82 -17.82
N THR A 250 -20.69 10.19 -16.79
CA THR A 250 -22.16 10.30 -16.89
C THR A 250 -22.60 11.45 -17.79
N TYR A 251 -21.96 12.62 -17.70
CA TYR A 251 -22.21 13.74 -18.62
C TYR A 251 -21.83 13.39 -20.07
N ALA A 252 -20.66 12.75 -20.27
CA ALA A 252 -20.23 12.30 -21.59
C ALA A 252 -21.20 11.26 -22.19
N LEU A 253 -21.69 10.31 -21.39
CA LEU A 253 -22.71 9.34 -21.82
C LEU A 253 -24.03 10.01 -22.17
N GLY A 254 -24.48 10.99 -21.37
CA GLY A 254 -25.66 11.81 -21.66
C GLY A 254 -25.53 12.54 -23.00
N ALA A 255 -24.38 13.15 -23.26
CA ALA A 255 -24.08 13.79 -24.53
C ALA A 255 -24.09 12.80 -25.70
N LEU A 256 -23.49 11.61 -25.56
CA LEU A 256 -23.52 10.57 -26.59
C LEU A 256 -24.94 10.07 -26.89
N LYS A 257 -25.79 9.90 -25.86
CA LYS A 257 -27.20 9.55 -26.02
C LYS A 257 -27.96 10.64 -26.78
N TYR A 258 -27.74 11.91 -26.45
CA TYR A 258 -28.32 13.05 -27.16
C TYR A 258 -27.91 13.07 -28.64
N ILE A 259 -26.61 12.98 -28.94
CA ILE A 259 -26.07 12.96 -30.31
C ILE A 259 -26.72 11.82 -31.11
N THR A 260 -26.77 10.62 -30.53
CA THR A 260 -27.34 9.43 -31.19
C THR A 260 -28.85 9.59 -31.41
N GLY A 261 -29.59 10.12 -30.44
CA GLY A 261 -31.02 10.37 -30.55
C GLY A 261 -31.37 11.37 -31.65
N VAL A 262 -30.66 12.49 -31.73
CA VAL A 262 -30.85 13.50 -32.79
C VAL A 262 -30.56 12.90 -34.17
N MET A 263 -29.46 12.16 -34.31
CA MET A 263 -29.10 11.53 -35.58
C MET A 263 -30.11 10.46 -36.02
N LEU A 264 -30.66 9.68 -35.07
CA LEU A 264 -31.73 8.73 -35.35
C LEU A 264 -33.02 9.44 -35.79
N GLY A 265 -33.39 10.54 -35.14
CA GLY A 265 -34.58 11.33 -35.51
C GLY A 265 -34.47 11.97 -36.89
N ILE A 266 -33.30 12.52 -37.24
CA ILE A 266 -33.07 13.08 -38.57
C ILE A 266 -33.06 11.96 -39.62
N SER A 267 -32.44 10.82 -39.33
CA SER A 267 -32.41 9.67 -40.24
C SER A 267 -33.82 9.12 -40.49
N SER A 268 -34.67 9.04 -39.47
CA SER A 268 -36.05 8.56 -39.64
C SER A 268 -36.90 9.53 -40.46
N LEU A 269 -36.76 10.85 -40.24
CA LEU A 269 -37.41 11.88 -41.07
C LEU A 269 -37.00 11.78 -42.53
N VAL A 270 -35.71 11.56 -42.80
CA VAL A 270 -35.21 11.35 -44.16
C VAL A 270 -35.84 10.10 -44.75
N VAL A 271 -35.81 8.96 -44.06
CA VAL A 271 -36.43 7.69 -44.52
C VAL A 271 -37.91 7.85 -44.85
N VAL A 272 -38.68 8.52 -43.99
CA VAL A 272 -40.11 8.79 -44.25
C VAL A 272 -40.29 9.66 -45.51
N SER A 273 -39.41 10.65 -45.69
CA SER A 273 -39.42 11.50 -46.89
C SER A 273 -39.08 10.71 -48.17
N ILE A 274 -38.14 9.76 -48.09
CA ILE A 274 -37.80 8.86 -49.22
C ILE A 274 -39.02 8.02 -49.62
N LEU A 275 -39.69 7.44 -48.63
CA LEU A 275 -40.88 6.60 -48.84
C LEU A 275 -42.04 7.43 -49.44
N ALA A 276 -42.24 8.66 -48.96
CA ALA A 276 -43.24 9.58 -49.51
C ALA A 276 -42.92 10.01 -50.94
N CYS A 277 -41.64 10.11 -51.30
CA CYS A 277 -41.17 10.50 -52.64
C CYS A 277 -40.87 9.32 -53.58
N THR A 278 -41.35 8.10 -53.28
CA THR A 278 -41.18 6.89 -54.13
C THR A 278 -39.73 6.50 -54.44
N GLY A 279 -38.76 6.88 -53.61
CA GLY A 279 -37.37 6.39 -53.73
C GLY A 279 -36.46 7.07 -54.76
N HIS A 280 -36.86 8.21 -55.33
CA HIS A 280 -36.04 8.96 -56.29
C HIS A 280 -34.96 9.81 -55.60
N ILE A 281 -34.00 9.17 -54.93
CA ILE A 281 -32.91 9.87 -54.23
C ILE A 281 -31.57 9.21 -54.53
N GLU A 282 -30.56 10.04 -54.86
CA GLU A 282 -29.18 9.61 -55.02
C GLU A 282 -28.63 9.06 -53.70
N PRO A 283 -28.21 7.77 -53.64
CA PRO A 283 -27.77 7.14 -52.39
C PRO A 283 -26.50 7.77 -51.81
N LEU A 284 -25.73 8.50 -52.61
CA LEU A 284 -24.56 9.25 -52.15
C LEU A 284 -24.93 10.41 -51.21
N ASN A 285 -26.12 11.00 -51.36
CA ASN A 285 -26.58 12.08 -50.47
C ASN A 285 -26.89 11.57 -49.05
N LEU A 286 -27.20 10.27 -48.90
CA LEU A 286 -27.39 9.65 -47.59
C LEU A 286 -26.07 9.53 -46.81
N LEU A 287 -24.92 9.48 -47.49
CA LEU A 287 -23.61 9.43 -46.83
C LEU A 287 -23.20 10.78 -46.22
N GLU A 288 -23.60 11.89 -46.85
CA GLU A 288 -23.38 13.24 -46.32
C GLU A 288 -24.28 13.59 -45.13
N LEU A 289 -25.32 12.79 -44.86
CA LEU A 289 -26.25 13.02 -43.76
C LEU A 289 -25.51 13.09 -42.41
N ASN A 290 -24.59 12.17 -42.15
CA ASN A 290 -23.83 12.16 -40.90
C ASN A 290 -22.96 13.41 -40.71
N ARG A 291 -22.47 13.99 -41.82
CA ARG A 291 -21.60 15.16 -41.80
C ARG A 291 -22.40 16.46 -41.70
N VAL A 292 -23.45 16.61 -42.49
CA VAL A 292 -24.27 17.83 -42.54
C VAL A 292 -25.23 17.89 -41.35
N ALA A 293 -25.94 16.79 -41.04
CA ALA A 293 -26.85 16.77 -39.91
C ALA A 293 -26.10 16.91 -38.57
N GLY A 294 -24.95 16.24 -38.45
CA GLY A 294 -24.09 16.36 -37.28
C GLY A 294 -23.60 17.79 -37.04
N ILE A 295 -23.10 18.48 -38.07
CA ILE A 295 -22.53 19.82 -37.85
C ILE A 295 -23.59 20.90 -37.60
N VAL A 296 -24.77 20.77 -38.21
CA VAL A 296 -25.85 21.76 -38.15
C VAL A 296 -26.72 21.58 -36.90
N TRP A 297 -27.09 20.33 -36.57
CA TRP A 297 -28.09 20.05 -35.53
C TRP A 297 -27.48 19.62 -34.20
N VAL A 298 -26.28 19.03 -34.21
CA VAL A 298 -25.58 18.60 -32.99
C VAL A 298 -24.51 19.61 -32.58
N GLY A 299 -23.79 20.19 -33.54
CA GLY A 299 -22.78 21.22 -33.31
C GLY A 299 -21.35 20.69 -33.13
N ARG A 300 -20.37 21.52 -33.48
CA ARG A 300 -18.94 21.15 -33.55
C ARG A 300 -18.35 20.62 -32.22
N PRO A 301 -18.62 21.22 -31.05
CA PRO A 301 -18.03 20.75 -29.79
C PRO A 301 -18.49 19.35 -29.37
N LEU A 302 -19.75 18.99 -29.62
CA LEU A 302 -20.30 17.67 -29.27
C LEU A 302 -19.78 16.56 -30.20
N LEU A 303 -19.47 16.89 -31.46
CA LEU A 303 -18.79 15.95 -32.37
C LEU A 303 -17.34 15.68 -31.97
N LEU A 304 -16.63 16.70 -31.47
CA LEU A 304 -15.31 16.51 -30.88
C LEU A 304 -15.39 15.63 -29.64
N LEU A 305 -16.36 15.87 -28.75
CA LEU A 305 -16.60 15.03 -27.57
C LEU A 305 -16.86 13.56 -27.96
N ARG A 306 -17.65 13.30 -29.00
CA ARG A 306 -17.89 11.95 -29.52
C ARG A 306 -16.60 11.28 -30.01
N SER A 307 -15.72 12.02 -30.66
CA SER A 307 -14.45 11.50 -31.17
C SER A 307 -13.46 11.22 -30.04
N VAL A 308 -13.36 12.14 -29.07
CA VAL A 308 -12.49 12.00 -27.89
C VAL A 308 -12.96 10.83 -27.02
N THR A 309 -14.26 10.71 -26.75
CA THR A 309 -14.81 9.57 -26.00
C THR A 309 -14.56 8.24 -26.70
N ALA A 310 -14.68 8.18 -28.03
CA ALA A 310 -14.32 6.99 -28.80
C ALA A 310 -12.82 6.64 -28.71
N LEU A 311 -11.93 7.64 -28.80
CA LEU A 311 -10.49 7.45 -28.64
C LEU A 311 -10.14 6.99 -27.21
N CYS A 312 -10.77 7.57 -26.19
CA CYS A 312 -10.58 7.16 -24.81
C CYS A 312 -11.04 5.72 -24.59
N LEU A 313 -12.21 5.33 -25.13
CA LEU A 313 -12.69 3.94 -25.05
C LEU A 313 -11.80 2.97 -25.83
N LEU A 314 -11.21 3.39 -26.96
CA LEU A 314 -10.29 2.56 -27.72
C LEU A 314 -8.92 2.43 -27.04
N SER A 315 -8.48 3.48 -26.34
CA SER A 315 -7.21 3.50 -25.59
C SER A 315 -7.31 2.79 -24.24
N THR A 316 -8.52 2.63 -23.69
CA THR A 316 -8.74 2.02 -22.39
C THR A 316 -9.06 0.54 -22.59
N SER A 317 -8.16 -0.36 -22.19
CA SER A 317 -8.52 -1.78 -22.11
C SER A 317 -9.60 -1.96 -21.05
N THR A 318 -10.69 -2.64 -21.37
CA THR A 318 -11.64 -3.09 -20.35
C THR A 318 -10.89 -3.97 -19.37
N LEU A 319 -10.79 -3.54 -18.12
CA LEU A 319 -10.27 -4.36 -17.03
C LEU A 319 -11.49 -4.80 -16.23
N GLU A 320 -11.71 -6.11 -16.15
CA GLU A 320 -12.70 -6.67 -15.25
C GLU A 320 -12.02 -6.87 -13.88
N LEU A 321 -12.69 -6.41 -12.83
CA LEU A 321 -12.27 -6.68 -11.47
C LEU A 321 -12.73 -8.08 -11.11
N ASP A 322 -11.80 -9.00 -11.01
CA ASP A 322 -12.05 -10.34 -10.49
C ASP A 322 -11.72 -10.36 -9.00
N LEU A 323 -12.64 -10.94 -8.22
CA LEU A 323 -12.51 -11.06 -6.79
C LEU A 323 -12.30 -12.53 -6.44
N ALA A 324 -11.04 -12.94 -6.36
CA ALA A 324 -10.68 -14.29 -5.96
C ALA A 324 -10.83 -14.44 -4.43
N HIS A 325 -11.59 -15.45 -4.02
CA HIS A 325 -11.80 -15.85 -2.62
C HIS A 325 -12.25 -14.71 -1.68
N SER A 326 -12.90 -13.65 -2.19
CA SER A 326 -13.31 -12.45 -1.42
C SER A 326 -12.19 -11.64 -0.74
N ILE A 327 -10.92 -11.90 -1.08
CA ILE A 327 -9.75 -11.32 -0.41
C ILE A 327 -8.81 -10.68 -1.43
N LEU A 328 -8.60 -11.33 -2.58
CA LEU A 328 -7.72 -10.84 -3.63
C LEU A 328 -8.55 -10.18 -4.72
N SER A 329 -8.38 -8.88 -4.88
CA SER A 329 -8.91 -8.14 -6.02
C SER A 329 -7.86 -8.06 -7.11
N SER A 330 -8.12 -8.66 -8.26
CA SER A 330 -7.19 -8.62 -9.40
C SER A 330 -7.89 -8.03 -10.61
N PHE A 331 -7.14 -7.30 -11.43
CA PHE A 331 -7.65 -6.82 -12.71
C PHE A 331 -7.24 -7.78 -13.81
N HIS A 332 -8.21 -8.35 -14.50
CA HIS A 332 -7.97 -9.19 -15.66
C HIS A 332 -8.52 -8.53 -16.92
N VAL A 333 -7.77 -8.62 -18.01
CA VAL A 333 -8.27 -8.19 -19.34
C VAL A 333 -9.13 -9.34 -19.86
N PRO A 334 -10.46 -9.21 -19.96
CA PRO A 334 -11.31 -10.27 -20.48
C PRO A 334 -10.77 -10.66 -21.85
N GLY A 335 -10.40 -11.93 -22.00
CA GLY A 335 -9.82 -12.45 -23.22
C GLY A 335 -10.72 -12.04 -24.39
N THR A 336 -10.15 -11.36 -25.37
CA THR A 336 -10.90 -10.83 -26.50
C THR A 336 -11.78 -11.94 -27.06
N LYS A 337 -13.10 -11.85 -26.88
CA LYS A 337 -14.03 -12.63 -27.70
C LYS A 337 -13.65 -12.28 -29.15
N PRO A 338 -13.39 -13.26 -30.03
CA PRO A 338 -12.77 -13.04 -31.34
C PRO A 338 -13.64 -12.24 -32.36
N CYS A 339 -14.66 -11.52 -31.92
CA CYS A 339 -15.64 -10.89 -32.80
C CYS A 339 -15.42 -9.39 -33.07
N LEU A 340 -14.53 -8.69 -32.36
CA LEU A 340 -14.34 -7.23 -32.56
C LEU A 340 -12.92 -6.79 -32.94
N ALA A 341 -11.95 -7.70 -33.04
CA ALA A 341 -10.61 -7.41 -33.57
C ALA A 341 -10.43 -7.97 -34.99
N ARG A 342 -11.26 -7.52 -35.95
CA ARG A 342 -10.93 -7.62 -37.38
C ARG A 342 -10.80 -6.24 -38.01
N ALA A 343 -10.00 -5.38 -37.39
CA ALA A 343 -9.32 -4.30 -38.10
C ALA A 343 -7.86 -4.72 -38.32
N ARG A 344 -7.63 -5.68 -39.24
CA ARG A 344 -6.31 -5.76 -39.87
C ARG A 344 -6.19 -4.55 -40.79
N PRO A 345 -5.15 -3.71 -40.66
CA PRO A 345 -4.83 -2.76 -41.71
C PRO A 345 -4.42 -3.58 -42.93
N ARG A 346 -5.27 -3.60 -43.97
CA ARG A 346 -4.78 -3.92 -45.31
C ARG A 346 -3.92 -2.71 -45.71
N GLY A 347 -2.61 -2.85 -45.61
CA GLY A 347 -1.69 -1.96 -46.26
C GLY A 347 -1.97 -1.98 -47.75
N TRP A 348 -2.33 -0.81 -48.29
CA TRP A 348 -2.27 -0.53 -49.72
C TRP A 348 -1.12 0.45 -49.90
N PHE A 349 0.06 -0.10 -50.16
CA PHE A 349 1.14 0.58 -50.86
C PHE A 349 1.64 -0.39 -51.92
N THR A 350 1.05 -0.27 -53.11
CA THR A 350 1.69 -0.27 -54.42
C THR A 350 0.85 0.60 -55.32
#